data_AF-A0A382YN83-F1
#
_entry.id   AF-A0A382YN83-F1
#
_cell.length_a   1.000
_cell.length_b   1.000
_cell.length_c   1.000
_cell.angle_alpha   90.00
_cell.angle_beta   90.00
_cell.angle_gamma   90.00
#
_symmetry.space_group_name_H-M   'P 1'
#
loop_
_entity.id
_entity.type
_entity.pdbx_description
1 polymer ?
#
loop_
_entity_poly.entity_id
_entity_poly.type
_entity_poly.pdbx_seq_one_letter_code
_entity_poly.pdbx_strand_id
1 'polypeptide(L)'
;MSRYAKVQDGDVLQVIMADADFIASYTDTTPGEWIAVAEDANPCIGGKYDTDRNLFSHVPPFPSWSWDKDINQWAPPITRPDDTHEYYYSWNDSSQTWDKVTRS
;
A
#
# COMPACT_ATOMS: atom_id res chain seq x y z
N MET A 1 2.65 24.24 -0.97
CA MET A 1 3.27 22.92 -0.79
C MET A 1 2.21 21.82 -0.83
N SER A 2 2.36 20.93 -1.80
CA SER A 2 1.48 19.77 -2.02
C SER A 2 2.30 18.47 -1.86
N ARG A 3 1.60 17.36 -1.60
CA ARG A 3 2.21 16.03 -1.58
C ARG A 3 2.37 15.52 -3.00
N TYR A 4 3.53 14.94 -3.29
CA TYR A 4 3.81 14.24 -4.54
C TYR A 4 4.34 12.85 -4.22
N ALA A 5 3.86 11.86 -4.96
CA ALA A 5 4.30 10.48 -4.87
C ALA A 5 4.96 10.08 -6.19
N LYS A 6 6.15 9.50 -6.11
CA LYS A 6 6.80 8.89 -7.26
C LYS A 6 6.32 7.45 -7.39
N VAL A 7 5.75 7.11 -8.54
CA VAL A 7 5.14 5.80 -8.79
C VAL A 7 5.78 5.15 -10.02
N GLN A 8 6.10 3.87 -9.93
CA GLN A 8 6.54 3.05 -11.06
C GLN A 8 5.74 1.74 -11.07
N ASP A 9 5.10 1.40 -12.20
CA ASP A 9 4.34 0.15 -12.36
C ASP A 9 3.29 -0.11 -11.25
N GLY A 10 2.74 0.98 -10.69
CA GLY A 10 1.79 0.94 -9.57
C GLY A 10 2.44 0.84 -8.19
N ASP A 11 3.76 0.80 -8.07
CA ASP A 11 4.50 0.84 -6.81
C ASP A 11 4.91 2.25 -6.43
N VAL A 12 4.63 2.65 -5.19
CA VAL A 12 5.04 3.95 -4.66
C VAL A 12 6.50 3.86 -4.17
N LEU A 13 7.39 4.55 -4.89
CA LEU A 13 8.83 4.54 -4.62
C LEU A 13 9.26 5.63 -3.64
N GLN A 14 8.69 6.82 -3.76
CA GLN A 14 9.05 7.99 -2.94
C GLN A 14 7.84 8.88 -2.70
N VAL A 15 7.86 9.63 -1.59
CA VAL A 15 6.85 10.64 -1.27
C VAL A 15 7.56 11.89 -0.76
N ILE A 16 7.25 13.05 -1.35
CA ILE A 16 7.83 14.33 -0.98
C ILE A 16 6.74 15.40 -0.83
N MET A 17 7.07 16.46 -0.09
CA MET A 17 6.31 17.70 -0.03
C MET A 17 7.08 18.76 -0.82
N ALA A 18 6.45 19.34 -1.84
CA ALA A 18 7.08 20.36 -2.68
C ALA A 18 6.05 21.33 -3.22
N ASP A 19 6.51 22.46 -3.75
CA ASP A 19 5.66 23.35 -4.55
C ASP A 19 5.59 22.86 -6.00
N ALA A 20 4.50 23.19 -6.70
CA ALA A 20 4.28 22.73 -8.07
C ALA A 20 5.40 23.18 -9.03
N ASP A 21 5.92 24.39 -8.85
CA ASP A 21 7.01 24.93 -9.67
C ASP A 21 8.33 24.16 -9.48
N PHE A 22 8.56 23.62 -8.27
CA PHE A 22 9.72 22.76 -8.01
C PHE A 22 9.61 21.46 -8.81
N ILE A 23 8.47 20.77 -8.72
CA ILE A 23 8.25 19.51 -9.45
C ILE A 23 8.30 19.73 -10.96
N ALA A 24 7.75 20.83 -11.47
CA ALA A 24 7.76 21.15 -12.89
C ALA A 24 9.16 21.42 -13.47
N SER A 25 10.10 21.90 -12.65
CA SER A 25 11.49 22.16 -13.04
C SER A 25 12.46 21.05 -12.63
N TYR A 26 12.02 20.13 -11.76
CA TYR A 26 12.83 19.03 -11.27
C TYR A 26 13.03 17.96 -12.34
N THR A 27 14.28 17.73 -12.73
CA THR A 27 14.64 16.66 -13.67
C THR A 27 15.07 15.42 -12.89
N ASP A 28 14.17 14.46 -12.79
CA ASP A 28 14.44 13.16 -12.19
C ASP A 28 14.83 12.14 -13.28
N THR A 29 16.02 11.57 -13.18
CA THR A 29 16.53 10.57 -14.13
C THR A 29 16.33 9.12 -13.65
N THR A 30 15.67 8.92 -12.50
CA THR A 30 15.39 7.58 -11.97
C THR A 30 13.99 7.12 -12.43
N PRO A 31 13.75 5.80 -12.55
CA PRO A 31 12.46 5.28 -13.02
C PRO A 31 11.27 5.72 -12.15
N GLY A 32 10.11 5.91 -12.79
CA GLY A 32 8.84 6.31 -12.17
C GLY A 32 8.43 7.75 -12.46
N GLU A 33 7.15 8.04 -12.23
CA GLU A 33 6.51 9.31 -12.51
C GLU A 33 6.07 10.00 -11.22
N TRP A 34 6.24 11.31 -11.14
CA TRP A 34 5.76 12.11 -10.01
C TRP A 34 4.27 12.45 -10.20
N ILE A 35 3.45 11.98 -9.27
CA ILE A 35 2.00 12.16 -9.27
C ILE A 35 1.62 13.07 -8.11
N ALA A 36 0.80 14.09 -8.39
CA ALA A 36 0.24 14.95 -7.35
C ALA A 36 -0.80 14.18 -6.52
N VAL A 37 -0.68 14.26 -5.21
CA VAL A 37 -1.48 13.48 -4.27
C VAL A 37 -2.61 14.35 -3.72
N ALA A 38 -3.83 13.81 -3.72
CA ALA A 38 -4.99 14.47 -3.14
C ALA A 38 -4.83 14.74 -1.63
N GLU A 39 -5.58 15.69 -1.08
CA GLU A 39 -5.48 16.09 0.33
C GLU A 39 -5.97 15.00 1.31
N ASP A 40 -6.88 14.14 0.86
CA ASP A 40 -7.42 13.01 1.61
C ASP A 40 -6.63 11.70 1.40
N ALA A 41 -5.78 11.64 0.37
CA ALA A 41 -4.97 10.48 0.08
C ALA A 41 -3.70 10.42 0.96
N ASN A 42 -3.33 9.20 1.37
CA ASN A 42 -2.14 8.94 2.19
C ASN A 42 -1.21 7.94 1.48
N PRO A 43 -0.36 8.42 0.54
CA PRO A 43 0.63 7.58 -0.11
C PRO A 43 1.68 7.14 0.90
N CYS A 44 2.15 5.92 0.77
CA CYS A 44 3.22 5.37 1.59
C CYS A 44 4.24 4.67 0.70
N ILE A 45 5.52 4.83 1.01
CA ILE A 45 6.60 4.16 0.28
C ILE A 45 6.44 2.64 0.46
N GLY A 46 6.45 1.89 -0.64
CA GLY A 46 6.17 0.45 -0.67
C GLY A 46 4.68 0.10 -0.68
N GLY A 47 3.79 1.09 -0.69
CA GLY A 47 2.38 0.90 -0.99
C GLY A 47 2.13 0.79 -2.51
N LYS A 48 0.86 0.60 -2.86
CA LYS A 48 0.41 0.56 -4.26
C LYS A 48 -0.36 1.81 -4.63
N TYR A 49 -0.37 2.11 -5.92
CA TYR A 49 -1.17 3.17 -6.51
C TYR A 49 -2.02 2.59 -7.64
N ASP A 50 -3.32 2.77 -7.52
CA ASP A 50 -4.30 2.47 -8.56
C ASP A 50 -4.45 3.70 -9.46
N THR A 51 -3.88 3.62 -10.66
CA THR A 51 -3.96 4.65 -11.69
C THR A 51 -5.37 4.88 -12.20
N ASP A 52 -6.24 3.86 -12.18
CA ASP A 52 -7.58 3.96 -12.77
C ASP A 52 -8.56 4.65 -11.82
N ARG A 53 -8.38 4.41 -10.52
CA ARG A 53 -9.24 4.97 -9.46
C ARG A 53 -8.61 6.14 -8.72
N ASN A 54 -7.36 6.47 -9.02
CA ASN A 54 -6.54 7.46 -8.30
C ASN A 54 -6.49 7.18 -6.79
N LEU A 55 -6.31 5.91 -6.41
CA LEU A 55 -6.29 5.48 -5.02
C LEU A 55 -4.90 5.01 -4.61
N PHE A 56 -4.49 5.40 -3.41
CA PHE A 56 -3.28 4.88 -2.78
C PHE A 56 -3.65 3.78 -1.77
N SER A 57 -2.85 2.73 -1.74
CA SER A 57 -2.88 1.72 -0.70
C SER A 57 -1.73 1.97 0.28
N HIS A 58 -1.91 1.48 1.51
CA HIS A 58 -0.80 1.38 2.45
C HIS A 58 0.15 0.24 2.05
N VAL A 59 1.27 0.12 2.77
CA VAL A 59 2.17 -1.03 2.69
C VAL A 59 1.44 -2.33 3.04
N PRO A 60 1.88 -3.49 2.50
CA PRO A 60 1.30 -4.77 2.88
C PRO A 60 1.49 -5.02 4.39
N PRO A 61 0.48 -5.55 5.09
CA PRO A 61 0.63 -5.94 6.49
C PRO A 61 1.69 -7.02 6.69
N PHE A 62 1.85 -7.90 5.70
CA PHE A 62 2.85 -8.96 5.67
C PHE A 62 3.39 -9.16 4.25
N PRO A 63 4.67 -9.50 4.07
CA PRO A 63 5.27 -9.72 2.74
C PRO A 63 4.59 -10.76 1.86
N SER A 64 3.95 -11.77 2.46
CA SER A 64 3.21 -12.80 1.70
C SER A 64 1.87 -12.33 1.12
N TRP A 65 1.37 -11.16 1.54
CA TRP A 65 0.07 -10.67 1.10
C TRP A 65 0.18 -10.04 -0.29
N SER A 66 -0.85 -10.24 -1.10
CA SER A 66 -0.95 -9.70 -2.45
C SER A 66 -1.97 -8.57 -2.49
N TRP A 67 -1.68 -7.51 -3.26
CA TRP A 67 -2.62 -6.39 -3.39
C TRP A 67 -3.75 -6.78 -4.34
N ASP A 68 -4.97 -6.70 -3.83
CA ASP A 68 -6.19 -6.81 -4.62
C ASP A 68 -6.59 -5.43 -5.11
N LYS A 69 -6.36 -5.20 -6.41
CA LYS A 69 -6.67 -3.93 -7.08
C LYS A 69 -8.18 -3.66 -7.13
N ASP A 70 -9.04 -4.67 -7.12
CA ASP A 70 -10.49 -4.45 -7.29
C ASP A 70 -11.13 -3.79 -6.08
N ILE A 71 -10.65 -4.15 -4.88
CA ILE A 71 -11.12 -3.59 -3.61
C ILE A 71 -10.11 -2.64 -2.96
N ASN A 72 -8.94 -2.43 -3.58
CA ASN A 72 -7.81 -1.66 -3.05
C ASN A 72 -7.39 -2.09 -1.63
N GLN A 73 -7.26 -3.40 -1.41
CA GLN A 73 -6.88 -3.97 -0.12
C GLN A 73 -5.84 -5.08 -0.29
N TRP A 74 -5.07 -5.33 0.78
CA TRP A 74 -4.15 -6.46 0.80
C TRP A 74 -4.88 -7.73 1.23
N ALA A 75 -4.74 -8.79 0.42
CA ALA A 75 -5.32 -10.08 0.69
C ALA A 75 -4.24 -11.09 1.11
N PRO A 76 -4.47 -11.88 2.17
CA PRO A 76 -3.61 -12.99 2.54
C PRO A 76 -3.67 -14.09 1.46
N PRO A 77 -2.59 -14.89 1.28
CA PRO A 77 -2.60 -15.99 0.33
C PRO A 77 -3.54 -17.13 0.74
N ILE A 78 -3.81 -17.29 2.04
CA ILE A 78 -4.77 -18.25 2.58
C ILE A 78 -5.87 -17.50 3.31
N THR A 79 -7.12 -17.78 2.95
CA THR A 79 -8.30 -17.19 3.58
C THR A 79 -8.32 -17.50 5.09
N ARG A 80 -8.66 -16.49 5.89
CA ARG A 80 -8.82 -16.65 7.33
C ARG A 80 -9.92 -17.69 7.62
N PRO A 81 -9.75 -18.57 8.62
CA PRO A 81 -10.82 -19.47 9.05
C PRO A 81 -12.11 -18.72 9.41
N ASP A 82 -13.27 -19.34 9.19
CA ASP A 82 -14.59 -18.73 9.42
C ASP A 82 -15.05 -18.76 10.89
N ASP A 83 -14.44 -19.60 11.74
CA ASP A 83 -14.77 -19.80 13.17
C ASP A 83 -14.32 -18.65 14.08
N THR A 84 -14.25 -17.44 13.52
CA THR A 84 -13.70 -16.24 14.19
C THR A 84 -14.61 -15.63 15.24
N HIS A 85 -15.82 -16.15 15.39
CA HIS A 85 -16.70 -15.82 16.51
C HIS A 85 -16.23 -16.47 17.82
N GLU A 86 -15.46 -17.56 17.74
CA GLU A 86 -14.96 -18.32 18.88
C GLU A 86 -13.45 -18.12 19.11
N TYR A 87 -12.69 -17.89 18.03
CA TYR A 87 -11.23 -17.76 18.07
C TYR A 87 -10.73 -16.48 17.41
N TYR A 88 -9.67 -15.91 17.97
CA TYR A 88 -8.87 -14.88 17.28
C TYR A 88 -7.76 -15.56 16.49
N TYR A 89 -7.45 -15.01 15.32
CA TYR A 89 -6.39 -15.51 14.46
C TYR A 89 -5.39 -14.40 14.15
N SER A 90 -4.10 -14.72 14.25
CA SER A 90 -3.01 -13.90 13.74
C SER A 90 -2.38 -14.60 12.54
N TRP A 91 -2.04 -13.85 11.50
CA TRP A 91 -1.32 -14.40 10.36
C TRP A 91 0.14 -14.65 10.75
N ASN A 92 0.64 -15.84 10.45
CA ASN A 92 2.04 -16.19 10.59
C ASN A 92 2.69 -16.22 9.21
N ASP A 93 3.49 -15.21 8.90
CA ASP A 93 4.14 -15.05 7.61
C ASP A 93 5.21 -16.11 7.32
N SER A 94 5.80 -16.70 8.37
CA SER A 94 6.87 -17.69 8.22
C SER A 94 6.33 -19.06 7.80
N SER A 95 5.20 -19.48 8.38
CA SER A 95 4.53 -20.74 8.04
C SER A 95 3.42 -20.57 7.00
N GLN A 96 3.06 -19.33 6.67
CA GLN A 96 1.90 -18.99 5.84
C GLN A 96 0.60 -19.61 6.37
N THR A 97 0.39 -19.57 7.69
CA THR A 97 -0.80 -20.13 8.35
C THR A 97 -1.44 -19.12 9.30
N TRP A 98 -2.71 -19.38 9.66
CA TRP A 98 -3.41 -18.63 10.69
C TRP A 98 -3.25 -19.31 12.06
N ASP A 99 -2.58 -18.63 12.99
CA ASP A 99 -2.35 -19.13 14.35
C ASP A 99 -3.46 -18.62 15.28
N LYS A 100 -4.05 -19.54 16.07
CA LYS A 100 -5.06 -19.19 17.07
C LYS A 100 -4.41 -18.41 18.21
N VAL A 101 -4.98 -17.25 18.55
CA VAL A 101 -4.52 -16.39 19.64
C VAL A 101 -5.53 -16.43 20.78
N THR A 102 -5.07 -16.78 21.97
CA THR A 102 -5.86 -16.69 23.20
C THR A 102 -5.87 -15.24 23.69
N ARG A 103 -7.04 -14.73 24.05
CA ARG A 103 -7.15 -13.42 24.69
C ARG A 103 -6.70 -13.56 26.14
N SER A 104 -5.58 -12.92 26.50
CA SER A 104 -5.06 -12.86 27.88
C SER A 104 -5.92 -11.97 28.78
#